data_AF-A0A4S2TTE9-F1
#
_entry.id   AF-A0A4S2TTE9-F1
#
_cell.length_a   1.000
_cell.length_b   1.000
_cell.length_c   1.000
_cell.angle_alpha   90.00
_cell.angle_beta   90.00
_cell.angle_gamma   90.00
#
_symmetry.space_group_name_H-M   'P 1'
#
loop_
_entity.id
_entity.type
_entity.pdbx_description
1 polymer ?
#
loop_
_entity_poly.entity_id
_entity_poly.type
_entity_poly.pdbx_seq_one_letter_code
_entity_poly.pdbx_strand_id
1 'polypeptide(L)' 'VFATRAEANLALFEYIDGFYNPRRIQKRLGYLSPIEYEEKHYANQATTEQVNLKLRHPALTS' A
#
# COMPACT_ATOMS: atom_id res chain seq x y z
N VAL A 1 18.14 25.94 1.31
CA VAL A 1 17.80 25.77 2.75
C VAL A 1 16.41 26.32 2.95
N PHE A 2 15.55 25.64 3.73
CA PHE A 2 14.18 26.11 4.01
C PHE A 2 14.19 27.24 5.04
N ALA A 3 13.33 28.25 4.88
CA ALA A 3 13.23 29.37 5.79
C ALA A 3 12.45 29.01 7.06
N THR A 4 11.52 28.06 6.96
CA THR A 4 10.70 27.61 8.08
C THR A 4 10.59 26.09 8.16
N ARG A 5 10.23 25.58 9.35
CA ARG A 5 9.93 24.16 9.53
C ARG A 5 8.72 23.72 8.71
N ALA A 6 7.75 24.60 8.50
CA ALA A 6 6.57 24.31 7.71
C ALA A 6 6.92 24.05 6.24
N GLU A 7 7.80 24.87 5.65
CA GLU A 7 8.31 24.66 4.30
C GLU A 7 9.06 23.33 4.16
N ALA A 8 9.93 23.01 5.13
CA ALA A 8 10.67 21.75 5.14
C ALA A 8 9.72 20.53 5.19
N ASN A 9 8.68 20.61 6.02
CA ASN A 9 7.68 19.55 6.14
C ASN A 9 6.87 19.38 4.85
N LEU A 10 6.47 20.48 4.22
CA LEU A 10 5.75 20.44 2.95
C LEU A 10 6.60 19.81 1.85
N ALA A 11 7.85 20.25 1.70
CA ALA A 11 8.76 19.67 0.72
C ALA A 11 9.03 18.18 0.96
N LEU A 12 9.11 17.76 2.24
CA LEU A 12 9.26 16.35 2.58
C LEU A 12 8.01 15.54 2.20
N PHE A 13 6.82 16.05 2.49
CA PHE A 13 5.56 15.40 2.12
C PHE A 13 5.43 15.28 0.60
N GLU A 14 5.63 16.36 -0.15
CA GLU A 14 5.60 16.37 -1.61
C GLU A 14 6.60 15.38 -2.21
N TYR A 15 7.81 15.31 -1.63
CA TYR A 15 8.81 14.36 -2.09
C TYR A 15 8.45 12.92 -1.77
N ILE A 16 8.03 12.61 -0.53
CA ILE A 16 7.73 11.23 -0.12
C ILE A 16 6.47 10.73 -0.83
N ASP A 17 5.35 11.42 -0.67
CA ASP A 17 4.05 10.94 -1.13
C ASP A 17 3.75 11.36 -2.58
N GLY A 18 4.18 12.56 -2.97
CA GLY A 18 3.96 13.06 -4.32
C GLY A 18 4.91 12.45 -5.37
N PHE A 19 6.14 12.11 -4.98
CA PHE A 19 7.17 11.64 -5.92
C PHE A 19 7.70 10.23 -5.62
N TYR A 20 8.23 9.98 -4.42
CA TYR A 20 9.02 8.80 -4.10
C TYR A 20 8.18 7.53 -4.01
N ASN A 21 7.18 7.50 -3.12
CA ASN A 21 6.31 6.35 -2.88
C ASN A 21 5.60 5.83 -4.14
N PRO A 22 5.06 6.69 -5.05
CA PRO A 22 4.41 6.20 -6.26
C PRO A 22 5.35 5.83 -7.41
N ARG A 23 6.64 6.24 -7.40
CA ARG A 23 7.53 6.06 -8.56
C ARG A 23 8.76 5.20 -8.30
N ARG A 24 9.22 5.09 -7.06
CA ARG A 24 10.49 4.44 -6.75
C ARG A 24 10.38 2.92 -6.85
N ILE A 25 10.71 2.37 -8.00
CA ILE A 25 10.78 0.92 -8.20
C ILE A 25 11.94 0.31 -7.40
N GLN A 26 11.66 -0.77 -6.67
CA GLN A 26 12.65 -1.47 -5.85
C GLN A 26 12.65 -2.97 -6.13
N LYS A 27 13.83 -3.54 -6.45
CA LYS A 27 14.00 -4.98 -6.69
C LYS A 27 13.52 -5.83 -5.50
N ARG A 28 13.79 -5.39 -4.27
CA ARG A 28 13.36 -6.10 -3.04
C ARG A 28 11.83 -6.19 -2.87
N LEU A 29 11.09 -5.29 -3.53
CA LEU A 29 9.62 -5.29 -3.54
C LEU A 29 9.07 -6.03 -4.77
N GLY A 30 9.89 -6.80 -5.48
CA GLY A 30 9.49 -7.49 -6.71
C GLY A 30 9.32 -6.53 -7.89
N TYR A 31 10.14 -5.49 -7.96
CA TYR A 31 10.07 -4.44 -8.99
C TYR A 31 8.77 -3.62 -8.94
N LEU A 32 8.24 -3.43 -7.72
CA LEU A 32 7.13 -2.53 -7.44
C LEU A 32 7.62 -1.25 -6.75
N SER A 33 6.85 -0.18 -6.88
CA SER A 33 6.94 0.97 -5.99
C SER A 33 6.39 0.64 -4.59
N PRO A 34 6.75 1.42 -3.56
CA PRO A 34 6.17 1.25 -2.22
C PRO A 34 4.64 1.20 -2.21
N ILE A 35 3.97 2.11 -2.91
CA ILE A 35 2.50 2.15 -2.91
C ILE A 35 1.90 0.90 -3.58
N GLU A 36 2.42 0.50 -4.74
CA GLU A 36 1.93 -0.69 -5.46
C GLU A 36 2.15 -1.98 -4.63
N TYR A 37 3.25 -2.04 -3.88
CA TYR A 37 3.52 -3.17 -3.00
C TYR A 37 2.49 -3.25 -1.87
N GLU A 38 2.18 -2.13 -1.23
CA GLU A 38 1.16 -2.07 -0.16
C GLU A 38 -0.25 -2.38 -0.71
N GLU A 39 -0.63 -1.79 -1.84
CA GLU A 39 -1.91 -2.07 -2.51
C GLU A 39 -2.08 -3.56 -2.80
N LYS A 40 -1.04 -4.20 -3.36
CA LYS A 40 -1.04 -5.64 -3.61
C LYS A 40 -1.15 -6.44 -2.32
N HIS A 41 -0.48 -6.02 -1.25
CA HIS A 41 -0.55 -6.69 0.05
C HIS A 41 -1.98 -6.68 0.60
N TYR A 42 -2.63 -5.51 0.63
CA TYR A 42 -4.00 -5.37 1.16
C TYR A 42 -5.04 -6.04 0.27
N ALA A 43 -4.89 -6.02 -1.06
CA ALA A 43 -5.77 -6.76 -1.97
C ALA A 43 -5.73 -8.28 -1.71
N ASN A 44 -4.53 -8.82 -1.44
CA ASN A 44 -4.38 -10.24 -1.10
C ASN A 44 -4.96 -10.58 0.26
N GLN A 45 -4.82 -9.70 1.25
CA GLN A 45 -5.44 -9.88 2.57
C GLN A 45 -6.96 -9.89 2.47
N ALA A 46 -7.57 -8.92 1.78
CA ALA A 46 -9.01 -8.87 1.56
C ALA A 46 -9.53 -10.13 0.85
N THR A 47 -8.79 -10.63 -0.15
CA THR A 47 -9.12 -11.88 -0.83
C THR A 47 -9.09 -13.07 0.14
N THR A 48 -8.08 -13.14 1.00
CA THR A 48 -7.92 -14.20 2.00
C THR A 48 -9.06 -14.19 3.01
N GLU A 49 -9.44 -13.01 3.49
CA GLU A 49 -10.56 -12.84 4.43
C GLU A 49 -11.90 -13.26 3.79
N GLN A 50 -12.14 -12.87 2.54
CA GLN A 50 -13.34 -13.28 1.79
C GLN A 50 -13.41 -14.80 1.59
N VAL A 51 -12.31 -15.43 1.19
CA VAL A 51 -12.24 -16.89 1.03
C VAL A 51 -12.51 -17.59 2.36
N ASN A 52 -11.93 -17.09 3.45
CA ASN A 52 -12.14 -17.66 4.77
C ASN A 52 -13.60 -17.54 5.23
N LEU A 53 -14.24 -16.38 5.02
CA LEU A 53 -15.66 -16.19 5.31
C LEU A 53 -16.53 -17.17 4.50
N LYS A 54 -16.25 -17.32 3.21
CA LYS A 54 -16.98 -18.23 2.32
C LYS A 54 -16.81 -19.71 2.71
N LEU A 55 -15.63 -20.09 3.18
CA LEU A 55 -15.34 -21.45 3.64
C LEU A 55 -15.98 -21.76 5.01
N ARG A 56 -16.11 -20.76 5.89
CA ARG A 56 -16.73 -20.91 7.22
C ARG A 56 -18.25 -21.00 7.21
N HIS A 57 -18.89 -20.63 6.10
CA HIS A 57 -20.31 -20.86 5.87
C HIS A 57 -20.48 -21.95 4.80
N PRO A 58 -20.16 -23.23 5.06
CA PRO A 58 -20.68 -24.27 4.20
C PRO A 58 -22.20 -24.16 4.26
N ALA A 59 -22.81 -23.99 3.10
CA ALA A 59 -24.26 -23.97 2.97
C ALA A 59 -24.82 -25.15 3.76
N LEU A 60 -25.70 -24.88 4.72
CA LEU A 60 -26.57 -25.89 5.30
C LEU A 60 -27.47 -26.37 4.17
N THR A 61 -26.99 -27.33 3.39
CA THR A 61 -27.78 -28.05 2.41
C THR A 61 -28.68 -28.99 3.19
N SER A 62 -29.95 -28.61 3.33
CA SER A 62 -31.05 -29.56 3.57
C SER A 62 -31.32 -30.41 2.34
#